data_AF-R7T8Z3-F1
#
_entry.id   AF-R7T8Z3-F1
#
_cell.length_a   1.000
_cell.length_b   1.000
_cell.length_c   1.000
_cell.angle_alpha   90.00
_cell.angle_beta   90.00
_cell.angle_gamma   90.00
#
_symmetry.space_group_name_H-M   'P 1'
#
loop_
_entity.id
_entity.type
_entity.pdbx_description
1 polymer ?
#
loop_
_entity_poly.entity_id
_entity_poly.type
_entity_poly.pdbx_seq_one_letter_code
_entity_poly.pdbx_strand_id
1 'polypeptide(L)'
;RHIAMATRAFLINLSVSDLCVGIIACAPSSYPAWTGRWPYGDIWCQISGIVHGSSVTVSIWSISLVSIDRFCAVTWPMRYNTMVTRCRCAMIIAGLWLCASVSFLA
;
A
#
# COMPACT_ATOMS: atom_id res chain seq x y z
N ARG A 1 15.56 15.68 -12.68
CA ARG A 1 15.52 14.52 -13.63
C ARG A 1 15.35 13.15 -12.93
N HIS A 2 15.81 12.96 -11.68
CA HIS A 2 15.63 11.70 -10.92
C HIS A 2 14.23 11.47 -10.32
N ILE A 3 13.49 12.55 -10.03
CA ILE A 3 12.13 12.48 -9.43
C ILE A 3 11.15 11.72 -10.35
N ALA A 4 11.27 11.87 -11.66
CA ALA A 4 10.37 11.22 -12.62
C ALA A 4 10.48 9.69 -12.60
N MET A 5 11.67 9.12 -12.35
CA MET A 5 11.82 7.65 -12.41
C MET A 5 11.21 6.98 -11.18
N ALA A 6 11.47 7.52 -9.99
CA ALA A 6 10.87 7.03 -8.75
C ALA A 6 9.35 7.18 -8.79
N THR A 7 8.83 8.36 -9.13
CA THR A 7 7.38 8.61 -9.24
C THR A 7 6.71 7.71 -10.28
N ARG A 8 7.35 7.45 -11.43
CA ARG A 8 6.77 6.55 -12.44
C ARG A 8 6.67 5.10 -11.96
N ALA A 9 7.70 4.61 -11.26
CA ALA A 9 7.64 3.27 -10.68
C ALA A 9 6.54 3.16 -9.60
N PHE A 10 6.36 4.18 -8.77
CA PHE A 10 5.27 4.23 -7.79
C PHE A 10 3.89 4.27 -8.44
N LEU A 11 3.70 5.12 -9.46
CA LEU A 11 2.43 5.23 -10.16
C LEU A 11 2.03 3.92 -10.86
N ILE A 12 3.00 3.21 -11.44
CA ILE A 12 2.77 1.90 -12.06
C ILE A 12 2.42 0.85 -10.99
N ASN A 13 3.14 0.82 -9.88
CA ASN A 13 2.85 -0.11 -8.79
C ASN A 13 1.46 0.14 -8.18
N LEU A 14 1.11 1.42 -7.99
CA LEU A 14 -0.19 1.84 -7.49
C LEU A 14 -1.31 1.44 -8.47
N SER A 15 -1.18 1.75 -9.76
CA SER A 15 -2.20 1.42 -10.75
C SER A 15 -2.42 -0.09 -10.90
N VAL A 16 -1.36 -0.90 -10.82
CA VAL A 16 -1.47 -2.36 -10.81
C VAL A 16 -2.18 -2.84 -9.55
N SER A 17 -1.85 -2.29 -8.38
CA SER A 17 -2.53 -2.60 -7.12
C SER A 17 -4.03 -2.25 -7.18
N ASP A 18 -4.40 -1.07 -7.67
CA ASP A 18 -5.80 -0.63 -7.82
C ASP A 18 -6.58 -1.53 -8.81
N LEU A 19 -5.96 -1.93 -9.92
CA LEU A 19 -6.57 -2.88 -10.86
C LEU A 19 -6.79 -4.24 -10.21
N CYS A 20 -5.81 -4.75 -9.45
CA CYS A 20 -5.94 -5.99 -8.70
C CYS A 20 -7.08 -5.90 -7.67
N VAL A 21 -7.21 -4.79 -6.93
CA VAL A 21 -8.32 -4.57 -5.99
C VAL A 21 -9.67 -4.54 -6.72
N GLY A 22 -9.75 -3.81 -7.84
CA GLY A 22 -10.97 -3.71 -8.64
C GLY A 22 -11.47 -5.08 -9.11
N ILE A 23 -10.57 -5.93 -9.58
CA ILE A 23 -10.90 -7.25 -10.13
C ILE A 23 -11.13 -8.29 -9.02
N ILE A 24 -10.27 -8.33 -8.00
CA ILE A 24 -10.25 -9.42 -7.01
C ILE A 24 -11.12 -9.12 -5.79
N ALA A 25 -11.26 -7.85 -5.40
CA ALA A 25 -12.09 -7.47 -4.26
C ALA A 25 -13.43 -6.86 -4.72
N CYS A 26 -13.39 -5.84 -5.59
CA CYS A 26 -14.57 -5.03 -5.88
C CYS A 26 -15.61 -5.77 -6.77
N ALA A 27 -15.17 -6.39 -7.87
CA ALA A 27 -16.06 -7.13 -8.77
C ALA A 27 -16.82 -8.29 -8.08
N PRO A 28 -16.19 -9.20 -7.32
CA PRO A 28 -16.91 -10.26 -6.62
C PRO A 28 -17.71 -9.75 -5.41
N SER A 29 -17.42 -8.56 -4.88
CA SER A 29 -18.21 -7.97 -3.77
C SER A 29 -19.60 -7.48 -4.19
N SER A 30 -19.84 -7.27 -5.50
CA SER A 30 -21.14 -6.82 -6.02
C SER A 30 -22.27 -7.81 -5.78
N TYR A 31 -21.99 -9.11 -5.92
CA TYR A 31 -22.96 -10.19 -5.70
C TYR A 31 -23.39 -10.34 -4.21
N PRO A 32 -22.48 -10.42 -3.23
CA PRO A 32 -22.84 -10.41 -1.81
C PRO A 32 -23.49 -9.10 -1.38
N ALA A 33 -23.15 -7.95 -1.98
CA ALA A 33 -23.82 -6.69 -1.68
C ALA A 33 -25.32 -6.71 -2.05
N TRP A 34 -25.68 -7.42 -3.11
CA TRP A 34 -27.07 -7.60 -3.54
C TRP A 34 -27.80 -8.74 -2.82
N THR A 35 -27.11 -9.86 -2.58
CA THR A 35 -27.73 -11.10 -2.08
C THR A 35 -27.55 -11.33 -0.58
N GLY A 36 -26.69 -10.54 0.06
CA GLY A 36 -26.31 -10.69 1.47
C GLY A 36 -25.55 -11.98 1.79
N ARG A 37 -25.16 -12.78 0.79
CA ARG A 37 -24.51 -14.08 0.96
C ARG A 37 -23.21 -14.12 0.17
N TRP A 38 -22.17 -14.71 0.76
CA TRP A 38 -20.85 -14.88 0.13
C TRP A 38 -20.73 -16.27 -0.51
N PRO A 39 -20.82 -16.42 -1.85
CA PRO A 39 -20.78 -17.73 -2.50
C PRO A 39 -19.36 -18.23 -2.82
N TYR A 40 -18.34 -17.37 -2.72
CA TYR A 40 -16.98 -17.66 -3.19
C TYR A 40 -16.14 -18.44 -2.17
N GLY A 41 -16.69 -18.76 -0.99
CA GLY A 41 -15.98 -19.45 0.09
C GLY A 41 -14.99 -18.58 0.86
N ASP A 42 -14.51 -19.09 1.99
CA ASP A 42 -13.72 -18.32 2.97
C ASP A 42 -12.35 -17.87 2.44
N ILE A 43 -11.73 -18.67 1.58
CA ILE A 43 -10.41 -18.37 0.99
C ILE A 43 -10.48 -17.08 0.18
N TRP A 44 -11.50 -16.91 -0.66
CA TRP A 44 -11.68 -15.69 -1.45
C TRP A 44 -12.05 -14.47 -0.58
N CYS A 45 -12.76 -14.69 0.53
CA CYS A 45 -13.04 -13.65 1.52
C CYS A 45 -11.75 -13.15 2.18
N GLN A 46 -10.83 -14.05 2.52
CA GLN A 46 -9.54 -13.66 3.09
C GLN A 46 -8.66 -12.93 2.07
N ILE A 47 -8.60 -13.43 0.84
CA ILE A 47 -7.81 -12.80 -0.24
C ILE A 47 -8.31 -11.37 -0.50
N SER A 48 -9.63 -11.15 -0.57
CA SER A 48 -10.18 -9.82 -0.80
C SER A 48 -9.81 -8.84 0.33
N GLY A 49 -9.84 -9.30 1.59
CA GLY A 49 -9.38 -8.53 2.75
C GLY A 49 -7.88 -8.16 2.67
N ILE A 50 -7.02 -9.13 2.33
CA ILE A 50 -5.57 -8.92 2.18
C ILE A 50 -5.29 -7.92 1.06
N VAL A 51 -5.95 -8.07 -0.09
CA VAL A 51 -5.80 -7.18 -1.24
C VAL A 51 -6.20 -5.74 -0.87
N HIS A 52 -7.29 -5.57 -0.13
CA HIS A 52 -7.73 -4.25 0.31
C HIS A 52 -6.73 -3.60 1.30
N GLY A 53 -6.22 -4.37 2.26
CA GLY A 53 -5.19 -3.91 3.20
C GLY A 53 -3.85 -3.55 2.53
N SER A 54 -3.45 -4.32 1.53
CA SER A 54 -2.24 -4.04 0.74
C SER A 54 -2.36 -2.74 -0.05
N SER A 55 -3.53 -2.45 -0.64
CA SER A 55 -3.74 -1.22 -1.42
C SER A 55 -3.66 0.06 -0.58
N VAL A 56 -4.28 0.05 0.61
CA VAL A 56 -4.18 1.16 1.57
C VAL A 56 -2.72 1.38 1.97
N THR A 57 -1.98 0.29 2.20
CA THR A 57 -0.55 0.36 2.52
C THR A 57 0.26 0.98 1.39
N VAL A 58 0.09 0.51 0.14
CA VAL A 58 0.80 1.03 -1.05
C VAL A 58 0.51 2.51 -1.25
N SER A 59 -0.73 2.94 -1.02
CA SER A 59 -1.14 4.35 -1.08
C SER A 59 -0.42 5.21 -0.04
N ILE A 60 -0.40 4.78 1.23
CA ILE A 60 0.30 5.50 2.31
C ILE A 60 1.79 5.60 2.03
N TRP A 61 2.41 4.53 1.54
CA TRP A 61 3.83 4.52 1.16
C TRP A 61 4.12 5.47 0.02
N SER A 62 3.26 5.47 -1.01
CA SER A 62 3.40 6.35 -2.16
C SER A 62 3.30 7.82 -1.74
N ILE A 63 2.30 8.18 -0.92
CA ILE A 63 2.12 9.54 -0.42
C ILE A 63 3.28 9.95 0.52
N SER A 64 3.72 9.04 1.40
CA SER A 64 4.85 9.29 2.30
C SER A 64 6.14 9.57 1.53
N LEU A 65 6.42 8.80 0.49
CA LEU A 65 7.61 8.98 -0.34
C LEU A 65 7.57 10.27 -1.15
N VAL A 66 6.39 10.66 -1.66
CA VAL A 66 6.18 11.97 -2.30
C VAL A 66 6.41 13.11 -1.30
N SER A 67 5.85 13.02 -0.10
CA SER A 67 6.04 14.01 0.96
C SER A 67 7.51 14.14 1.39
N ILE A 68 8.20 13.01 1.54
CA ILE A 68 9.64 12.99 1.86
C ILE A 68 10.47 13.60 0.74
N ASP A 69 10.16 13.30 -0.53
CA ASP A 69 10.84 13.89 -1.69
C ASP A 69 10.72 15.42 -1.68
N ARG A 70 9.51 15.94 -1.49
CA ARG A 70 9.24 17.38 -1.40
C ARG A 70 9.93 18.03 -0.20
N PHE A 71 9.85 17.40 0.97
CA PHE A 71 10.50 17.89 2.18
C PHE A 71 12.02 17.97 2.01
N CYS A 72 12.65 16.91 1.50
CA CYS A 72 14.10 16.89 1.30
C CYS A 72 14.56 17.88 0.22
N ALA A 73 13.78 18.10 -0.83
CA ALA A 73 14.06 19.09 -1.86
C ALA A 73 14.05 20.54 -1.33
N VAL A 74 13.20 20.84 -0.34
CA VAL A 74 13.07 22.17 0.27
C VAL A 74 14.13 22.39 1.36
N THR A 75 14.33 21.41 2.24
CA THR A 75 15.13 21.63 3.45
C THR A 75 16.63 21.44 3.24
N TRP A 76 17.06 20.59 2.30
CA TRP A 76 18.48 20.23 2.17
C TRP A 76 18.94 20.05 0.71
N PRO A 77 19.12 21.13 -0.07
CA PRO A 77 19.56 21.05 -1.46
C PRO A 77 20.94 20.37 -1.66
N MET A 78 21.79 20.26 -0.63
CA MET A 78 23.13 19.63 -0.70
C MET A 78 23.36 18.40 0.21
N ARG A 79 22.41 18.00 1.06
CA ARG A 79 22.61 16.94 2.08
C ARG A 79 21.59 15.79 2.04
N TYR A 80 20.91 15.67 0.90
CA TYR A 80 19.85 14.70 0.58
C TYR A 80 20.21 13.23 0.87
N ASN A 81 21.51 12.89 0.94
CA ASN A 81 21.98 11.50 1.00
C ASN A 81 22.09 10.88 2.40
N THR A 82 22.08 11.65 3.50
CA THR A 82 22.61 11.12 4.78
C THR A 82 21.69 11.18 6.00
N MET A 83 20.58 11.93 6.00
CA MET A 83 19.86 12.26 7.24
C MET A 83 18.43 11.74 7.37
N VAL A 84 17.83 11.18 6.32
CA VAL A 84 16.52 10.55 6.41
C VAL A 84 16.69 9.05 6.21
N THR A 85 16.94 8.32 7.30
CA THR A 85 16.92 6.85 7.27
C THR A 85 15.48 6.38 7.02
N ARG A 86 15.08 6.34 5.74
CA ARG A 86 13.84 5.70 5.24
C ARG A 86 13.64 4.30 5.84
N CYS A 87 14.74 3.63 6.19
CA CYS A 87 14.76 2.35 6.91
C CYS A 87 14.08 2.39 8.29
N ARG A 88 14.16 3.47 9.09
CA ARG A 88 13.52 3.51 10.41
C ARG A 88 11.99 3.56 10.32
N CYS A 89 11.45 4.38 9.42
CA CYS A 89 10.01 4.42 9.18
C CYS A 89 9.53 3.12 8.50
N ALA A 90 10.34 2.55 7.60
CA ALA A 90 10.07 1.23 7.03
C ALA A 90 10.00 0.13 8.09
N MET A 91 10.92 0.14 9.07
CA MET A 91 10.91 -0.81 10.18
C MET A 91 9.68 -0.64 11.09
N ILE A 92 9.25 0.60 11.35
CA ILE A 92 8.03 0.85 12.15
C ILE A 92 6.80 0.32 11.42
N ILE A 93 6.71 0.52 10.11
CA ILE A 93 5.58 0.07 9.29
C ILE A 93 5.62 -1.46 9.09
N ALA A 94 6.79 -2.05 8.92
CA ALA A 94 6.97 -3.50 8.91
C ALA A 94 6.59 -4.13 10.27
N GLY A 95 6.92 -3.46 11.38
CA GLY A 95 6.46 -3.83 12.71
C GLY A 95 4.94 -3.80 12.83
N LEU A 96 4.28 -2.81 12.22
CA LEU A 96 2.83 -2.72 12.17
C LEU A 96 2.20 -3.89 11.39
N TRP A 97 2.83 -4.31 10.28
CA TRP A 97 2.43 -5.49 9.49
C TRP A 97 2.58 -6.80 10.26
N LEU A 98 3.67 -6.97 11.01
CA LEU A 98 3.86 -8.14 11.86
C LEU A 98 2.85 -8.17 13.01
N CYS A 99 2.56 -7.04 13.65
CA CYS A 99 1.52 -6.96 14.67
C CYS A 99 0.13 -7.27 14.10
N ALA A 100 -0.21 -6.74 12.93
CA ALA A 100 -1.51 -6.99 12.29
C ALA A 100 -1.69 -8.45 11.84
N SER A 101 -0.64 -9.08 11.32
CA SER A 101 -0.67 -10.50 10.93
C SER A 101 -0.74 -11.44 12.13
N VAL A 102 -0.05 -11.12 13.24
CA VAL A 102 -0.12 -11.90 14.49
C VAL A 102 -1.49 -11.77 15.16
N SER A 103 -2.09 -10.57 15.17
CA SER A 103 -3.44 -10.37 15.70
C SER A 103 -4.54 -11.07 14.89
N PHE A 104 -4.26 -11.48 13.65
CA PHE A 104 -5.17 -12.26 12.80
C PHE A 104 -5.00 -13.78 12.95
N LEU A 105 -3.95 -14.22 13.66
CA LEU A 105 -3.62 -15.63 13.91
C LEU A 105 -4.04 -16.12 15.31
N ALA A 106 -4.55 -15.22 16.16
CA ALA A 106 -5.09 -15.49 17.51
C ALA A 106 -6.60 -15.28 17.54
#